data_AF-A0A3Q0G562-F1
#
_entry.id   AF-A0A3Q0G562-F1
#
_cell.length_a   1.000
_cell.length_b   1.000
_cell.length_c   1.000
_cell.angle_alpha   90.00
_cell.angle_beta   90.00
_cell.angle_gamma   90.00
#
_symmetry.space_group_name_H-M   'P 1'
#
loop_
_entity.id
_entity.type
_entity.pdbx_description
1 polymer ?
#
loop_
_entity_poly.entity_id
_entity_poly.type
_entity_poly.pdbx_seq_one_letter_code
_entity_poly.pdbx_strand_id
1 'polypeptide(L)'
;MASYLAKEVQLARRHEEILSQRSVLLQQMENHLGNKETEKTWQAQAADAAYKRNAALLNDIEAVEKKLQARAHQLPHPDIVKLETVYWASVEEALPKWEQFLLGRAQTPVGFKKMNPTKQNNGNSSPTTVFPAREPRASLSDTRRYFLRRFPGKGQC
;
A
#
# COMPACT_ATOMS: atom_id res chain seq x y z
N MET A 1 -43.93 8.58 -77.31
CA MET A 1 -44.24 7.57 -76.27
C MET A 1 -42.98 7.04 -75.57
N ALA A 2 -41.96 6.55 -76.29
CA ALA A 2 -40.77 5.91 -75.69
C ALA A 2 -39.94 6.78 -74.72
N SER A 3 -39.82 8.10 -74.97
CA SER A 3 -39.05 9.03 -74.12
C SER A 3 -39.64 9.21 -72.71
N TYR A 4 -40.97 9.18 -72.59
CA TYR A 4 -41.65 9.29 -71.28
C TYR A 4 -41.45 8.02 -70.47
N LEU A 5 -41.66 6.86 -71.10
CA LEU A 5 -41.44 5.54 -70.51
C LEU A 5 -40.01 5.36 -69.98
N ALA A 6 -39.02 5.82 -70.74
CA ALA A 6 -37.62 5.79 -70.29
C ALA A 6 -37.38 6.62 -69.02
N LYS A 7 -38.06 7.76 -68.86
CA LYS A 7 -37.96 8.62 -67.67
C LYS A 7 -38.61 7.97 -66.45
N GLU A 8 -39.78 7.34 -66.61
CA GLU A 8 -40.47 6.63 -65.53
C GLU A 8 -39.63 5.46 -65.00
N VAL A 9 -39.01 4.69 -65.90
CA VAL A 9 -38.10 3.60 -65.51
C VAL A 9 -36.90 4.12 -64.72
N GLN A 10 -36.33 5.26 -65.12
CA GLN A 10 -35.22 5.88 -64.37
C GLN A 10 -35.66 6.40 -63.01
N LEU A 11 -36.87 6.99 -62.92
CA LEU A 11 -37.42 7.47 -61.66
C LEU A 11 -37.69 6.31 -60.70
N ALA A 12 -38.28 5.21 -61.18
CA ALA A 12 -38.50 4.00 -60.40
C ALA A 12 -37.19 3.42 -59.86
N ARG A 13 -36.13 3.36 -60.68
CA ARG A 13 -34.79 2.92 -60.21
C ARG A 13 -34.25 3.78 -59.07
N ARG A 14 -34.34 5.11 -59.22
CA ARG A 14 -33.92 6.05 -58.15
C ARG A 14 -34.76 5.86 -56.88
N HIS A 15 -36.05 5.59 -57.04
CA HIS A 15 -36.94 5.34 -55.90
C HIS A 15 -36.53 4.07 -55.15
N GLU A 16 -36.29 2.97 -55.85
CA GLU A 16 -35.80 1.72 -55.25
C GLU A 16 -34.46 1.93 -54.55
N GLU A 17 -33.55 2.71 -55.14
CA GLU A 17 -32.27 3.05 -54.51
C GLU A 17 -32.48 3.83 -53.20
N ILE A 18 -33.37 4.83 -53.19
CA ILE A 18 -33.73 5.57 -51.97
C ILE A 18 -34.33 4.65 -50.91
N LEU A 19 -35.23 3.74 -51.29
CA LEU A 19 -35.84 2.78 -50.37
C LEU A 19 -34.79 1.82 -49.79
N SER A 20 -33.86 1.34 -50.61
CA SER A 20 -32.77 0.47 -50.18
C SER A 20 -31.81 1.17 -49.20
N GLN A 21 -31.47 2.44 -49.44
CA GLN A 21 -30.64 3.21 -48.51
C GLN A 21 -31.36 3.45 -47.19
N ARG A 22 -32.67 3.77 -47.24
CA ARG A 22 -33.50 3.97 -46.05
C ARG A 22 -33.58 2.71 -45.21
N SER A 23 -33.76 1.53 -45.81
CA SER A 23 -33.83 0.27 -45.07
C SER A 23 -32.52 -0.06 -44.37
N VAL A 24 -31.38 0.14 -45.03
CA VAL A 24 -30.05 -0.04 -44.42
C VAL A 24 -29.85 0.91 -43.24
N LEU A 25 -30.18 2.19 -43.40
CA LEU A 25 -30.03 3.18 -42.32
C LEU A 25 -30.92 2.85 -41.11
N LEU A 26 -32.17 2.44 -41.35
CA LEU A 26 -33.08 2.04 -40.27
C LEU A 26 -32.55 0.82 -39.51
N GLN A 27 -32.03 -0.19 -40.23
CA GLN A 27 -31.42 -1.36 -39.59
C GLN A 27 -30.19 -0.98 -38.75
N GLN A 28 -29.35 -0.08 -39.26
CA GLN A 28 -28.19 0.42 -38.51
C GLN A 28 -28.61 1.16 -37.24
N MET A 29 -29.65 1.99 -37.32
CA MET A 29 -30.18 2.72 -36.17
C MET A 29 -30.76 1.77 -35.12
N GLU A 30 -31.52 0.75 -35.54
CA GLU A 30 -32.08 -0.28 -34.66
C GLU A 30 -30.97 -1.08 -33.96
N ASN A 31 -29.99 -1.56 -34.72
CA ASN A 31 -28.85 -2.31 -34.17
C ASN A 31 -28.05 -1.47 -33.17
N HIS A 32 -27.79 -0.21 -33.49
CA HIS A 32 -27.06 0.69 -32.61
C HIS A 32 -27.82 0.99 -31.32
N LEU A 33 -29.15 1.17 -31.37
CA LEU A 33 -29.97 1.32 -30.18
C LEU A 33 -29.94 0.05 -29.32
N GLY A 34 -30.13 -1.12 -29.93
CA GLY A 34 -30.07 -2.41 -29.24
C GLY A 34 -28.72 -2.64 -28.56
N ASN A 35 -27.62 -2.39 -29.28
CA ASN A 35 -26.27 -2.51 -28.74
C ASN A 35 -26.06 -1.58 -27.54
N LYS A 36 -26.48 -0.30 -27.64
CA LYS A 36 -26.40 0.65 -26.52
C LYS A 36 -27.18 0.21 -25.30
N GLU A 37 -28.37 -0.33 -25.46
CA GLU A 37 -29.15 -0.84 -24.33
C GLU A 37 -28.46 -2.05 -23.69
N THR A 38 -27.97 -3.00 -24.48
CA THR A 38 -27.22 -4.14 -23.93
C THR A 38 -25.96 -3.70 -23.19
N GLU A 39 -25.20 -2.74 -23.72
CA GLU A 39 -23.99 -2.21 -23.09
C GLU A 39 -24.31 -1.56 -21.73
N LYS A 40 -25.34 -0.72 -21.67
CA LYS A 40 -25.79 -0.12 -20.40
C LYS A 40 -26.17 -1.18 -19.37
N THR A 41 -26.88 -2.24 -19.79
CA THR A 41 -27.27 -3.32 -18.86
C THR A 41 -26.06 -4.08 -18.33
N TRP A 42 -25.07 -4.39 -19.18
CA TRP A 42 -23.83 -5.03 -18.78
C TRP A 42 -23.01 -4.15 -17.83
N GLN A 43 -22.91 -2.85 -18.12
CA GLN A 43 -22.23 -1.88 -17.25
C GLN A 43 -22.93 -1.75 -15.89
N ALA A 44 -24.26 -1.67 -15.86
CA ALA A 44 -25.04 -1.61 -14.63
C ALA A 44 -24.84 -2.87 -13.77
N GLN A 45 -24.85 -4.06 -14.39
CA GLN A 45 -24.59 -5.32 -13.71
C GLN A 45 -23.16 -5.38 -13.15
N ALA A 46 -22.17 -4.95 -13.92
CA ALA A 46 -20.79 -4.89 -13.47
C ALA A 46 -20.61 -3.91 -12.29
N ALA A 47 -21.28 -2.75 -12.34
CA ALA A 47 -21.28 -1.77 -11.26
C ALA A 47 -21.95 -2.31 -9.99
N ASP A 48 -23.10 -2.97 -10.10
CA ASP A 48 -23.79 -3.60 -8.97
C ASP A 48 -22.97 -4.73 -8.34
N ALA A 49 -22.33 -5.57 -9.16
CA ALA A 49 -21.43 -6.62 -8.68
C ALA A 49 -20.21 -6.02 -7.95
N ALA A 50 -19.60 -4.97 -8.51
CA ALA A 50 -18.50 -4.25 -7.86
C ALA A 50 -18.95 -3.59 -6.55
N TYR A 51 -20.14 -2.99 -6.53
CA TYR A 51 -20.72 -2.38 -5.34
C TYR A 51 -20.93 -3.41 -4.22
N LYS A 52 -21.52 -4.57 -4.53
CA LYS A 52 -21.72 -5.67 -3.57
C LYS A 52 -20.40 -6.18 -3.00
N ARG A 53 -19.40 -6.38 -3.86
CA ARG A 53 -18.04 -6.76 -3.42
C ARG A 53 -17.42 -5.71 -2.52
N ASN A 54 -17.50 -4.43 -2.90
CA ASN A 54 -16.93 -3.34 -2.12
C ASN A 54 -17.60 -3.20 -0.75
N ALA A 55 -18.93 -3.35 -0.69
CA ALA A 55 -19.67 -3.35 0.56
C ALA A 55 -19.23 -4.48 1.50
N ALA A 56 -19.03 -5.70 0.97
CA ALA A 56 -18.52 -6.82 1.75
C ALA A 56 -17.10 -6.55 2.28
N LEU A 57 -16.20 -6.04 1.43
CA LEU A 57 -14.83 -5.71 1.84
C LEU A 57 -14.79 -4.61 2.91
N LEU A 58 -15.64 -3.58 2.80
CA LEU A 58 -15.73 -2.53 3.81
C LEU A 58 -16.18 -3.07 5.16
N ASN A 59 -17.18 -3.97 5.18
CA ASN A 59 -17.62 -4.63 6.41
C ASN A 59 -16.50 -5.49 7.04
N ASP A 60 -15.75 -6.22 6.21
CA ASP A 60 -14.62 -7.03 6.69
C ASP A 60 -13.50 -6.15 7.30
N ILE A 61 -13.18 -5.04 6.64
CA ILE A 61 -12.20 -4.05 7.14
C ILE A 61 -12.67 -3.48 8.47
N GLU A 62 -13.92 -3.03 8.57
CA GLU A 62 -14.48 -2.49 9.81
C GLU A 62 -14.47 -3.54 10.93
N ALA A 63 -14.78 -4.80 10.63
CA ALA A 63 -14.73 -5.89 11.60
C ALA A 63 -13.30 -6.14 12.12
N VAL A 64 -12.30 -6.09 11.25
CA VAL A 64 -10.88 -6.24 11.62
C VAL A 64 -10.41 -5.02 12.40
N GLU A 65 -10.81 -3.81 12.01
CA GLU A 65 -10.50 -2.57 12.70
C GLU A 65 -11.04 -2.59 14.14
N LYS A 66 -12.31 -2.94 14.35
CA LYS A 66 -12.90 -3.06 15.69
C LYS A 66 -12.16 -4.09 16.55
N LYS A 67 -11.75 -5.22 15.98
CA LYS A 67 -10.95 -6.24 16.69
C LYS A 67 -9.57 -5.71 17.06
N LEU A 68 -8.92 -4.98 16.16
CA LEU A 68 -7.62 -4.37 16.41
C LEU A 68 -7.71 -3.28 17.47
N GLN A 69 -8.73 -2.42 17.39
CA GLN A 69 -9.00 -1.37 18.37
C GLN A 69 -9.26 -1.97 19.76
N ALA A 70 -10.07 -3.04 19.84
CA ALA A 70 -10.28 -3.77 21.08
C ALA A 70 -8.96 -4.30 21.68
N ARG A 71 -8.05 -4.83 20.84
CA ARG A 71 -6.71 -5.26 21.26
C ARG A 71 -5.79 -4.10 21.63
N ALA A 72 -5.87 -2.98 20.94
CA ALA A 72 -5.05 -1.80 21.23
C ALA A 72 -5.42 -1.15 22.57
N HIS A 73 -6.69 -1.23 22.96
CA HIS A 73 -7.16 -0.81 24.29
C HIS A 73 -6.87 -1.83 25.39
N GLN A 74 -6.48 -3.07 25.05
CA GLN A 74 -5.97 -4.01 26.04
C GLN A 74 -4.56 -3.58 26.46
N LEU A 75 -4.34 -3.51 27.77
CA LEU A 75 -3.00 -3.29 28.29
C LEU A 75 -2.06 -4.41 27.82
N PRO A 76 -0.82 -4.11 27.43
CA PRO A 76 0.18 -5.13 27.20
C PRO A 76 0.29 -6.07 28.40
N HIS A 77 0.58 -7.35 28.16
CA HIS A 77 0.71 -8.34 29.23
C HIS A 77 1.69 -7.84 30.31
N PRO A 78 1.38 -7.99 31.62
CA PRO A 78 2.23 -7.46 32.70
C PRO A 78 3.69 -7.90 32.60
N ASP A 79 3.97 -9.09 32.10
CA ASP A 79 5.35 -9.56 31.85
C ASP A 79 6.09 -8.73 30.79
N ILE A 80 5.40 -8.29 29.73
CA ILE A 80 5.96 -7.41 28.70
C ILE A 80 6.28 -6.05 29.31
N VAL A 81 5.35 -5.49 30.09
CA VAL A 81 5.55 -4.21 30.79
C VAL A 81 6.72 -4.30 31.77
N LYS A 82 6.80 -5.39 32.54
CA LYS A 82 7.91 -5.64 33.47
C LYS A 82 9.23 -5.76 32.73
N LEU A 83 9.27 -6.50 31.63
CA LEU A 83 10.47 -6.65 30.81
C LEU A 83 10.92 -5.32 30.21
N GLU A 84 10.01 -4.53 29.64
CA GLU A 84 10.31 -3.18 29.13
C GLU A 84 10.89 -2.31 30.23
N THR A 85 10.30 -2.34 31.43
CA THR A 85 10.76 -1.55 32.58
C THR A 85 12.19 -1.93 32.97
N VAL A 86 12.49 -3.23 33.09
CA VAL A 86 13.84 -3.72 33.44
C VAL A 86 14.84 -3.42 32.32
N TYR A 87 14.42 -3.57 31.06
CA TYR A 87 15.27 -3.25 29.90
C TYR A 87 15.66 -1.77 29.89
N TRP A 88 14.69 -0.86 30.01
CA TRP A 88 14.97 0.57 30.00
C TRP A 88 15.80 1.01 31.20
N ALA A 89 15.57 0.44 32.39
CA ALA A 89 16.44 0.67 33.55
C ALA A 89 17.89 0.22 33.27
N SER A 90 18.08 -0.95 32.67
CA SER A 90 19.41 -1.43 32.26
C SER A 90 20.07 -0.54 31.22
N VAL A 91 19.30 0.02 30.29
CA VAL A 91 19.81 0.98 29.29
C VAL A 91 20.25 2.27 29.97
N GLU A 92 19.43 2.82 30.87
CA GLU A 92 19.75 4.04 31.64
C GLU A 92 21.00 3.86 32.49
N GLU A 93 21.18 2.70 33.12
CA GLU A 93 22.40 2.39 33.87
C GLU A 93 23.65 2.22 33.00
N ALA A 94 23.48 1.79 31.75
CA ALA A 94 24.58 1.59 30.81
C ALA A 94 24.98 2.89 30.11
N LEU A 95 24.02 3.79 29.83
CA LEU A 95 24.22 5.01 29.04
C LEU A 95 25.41 5.87 29.50
N PRO A 96 25.60 6.20 30.80
CA PRO A 96 26.74 7.01 31.24
C PRO A 96 28.11 6.34 30.97
N LYS A 97 28.17 5.01 31.08
CA LYS A 97 29.40 4.24 30.82
C LYS A 97 29.72 4.27 29.33
N TRP A 98 28.71 4.15 28.48
CA TRP A 98 28.85 4.29 27.04
C TRP A 98 29.24 5.72 26.64
N GLU A 99 28.67 6.75 27.27
CA GLU A 99 29.05 8.14 27.04
C GLU A 99 30.53 8.40 27.35
N GLN A 100 31.02 7.93 28.50
CA GLN A 100 32.43 8.06 28.87
C GLN A 100 33.37 7.36 27.89
N PHE A 101 32.99 6.18 27.41
CA PHE A 101 33.75 5.45 26.40
C PHE A 101 33.77 6.18 25.05
N LEU A 102 32.62 6.64 24.57
CA LEU A 102 32.50 7.36 23.30
C LEU A 102 33.25 8.71 23.31
N LEU A 103 33.36 9.34 24.48
CA LEU A 103 34.15 10.56 24.68
C LEU A 103 35.65 10.30 24.89
N GLY A 104 36.11 9.05 24.78
CA GLY A 104 37.51 8.67 24.96
C GLY A 104 38.01 8.74 26.41
N ARG A 105 37.10 8.91 27.38
CA ARG A 105 37.40 8.99 28.82
C ARG A 105 37.43 7.62 29.51
N ALA A 106 37.01 6.56 28.82
CA ALA A 106 37.06 5.18 29.29
C ALA A 106 37.63 4.25 28.20
N GLN A 107 38.32 3.17 28.62
CA GLN A 107 39.08 2.28 27.71
C GLN A 107 38.25 1.16 27.06
N THR A 108 37.10 0.77 27.65
CA THR A 108 36.21 -0.28 27.11
C THR A 108 34.76 -0.02 27.49
N PRO A 109 33.79 -0.24 26.58
CA PRO A 109 32.38 -0.10 26.90
C PRO A 109 31.91 -1.26 27.76
N VAL A 110 30.95 -0.99 28.65
CA VAL A 110 30.38 -1.98 29.57
C VAL A 110 29.61 -3.05 28.77
N GLY A 111 29.93 -4.32 29.03
CA GLY A 111 29.36 -5.49 28.35
C GLY A 111 30.28 -6.15 27.31
N PHE A 112 31.37 -5.48 26.90
CA PHE A 112 32.39 -6.11 26.04
C PHE A 112 33.29 -7.03 26.87
N LYS A 113 32.90 -8.29 27.05
CA LYS A 113 33.87 -9.34 27.36
C LYS A 113 34.75 -9.50 26.12
N LYS A 114 36.00 -9.05 26.18
CA LYS A 114 37.03 -9.52 25.24
C LYS A 114 37.10 -11.04 25.42
N MET A 115 36.49 -11.79 24.50
CA MET A 115 36.75 -13.21 24.40
C MET A 115 38.23 -13.31 24.07
N ASN A 116 39.02 -13.84 25.02
CA ASN A 116 40.45 -14.00 24.81
C ASN A 116 40.64 -14.77 23.51
N PRO A 117 41.45 -14.28 22.55
CA PRO A 117 41.76 -15.07 21.37
C PRO A 117 42.59 -16.26 21.86
N THR A 118 41.95 -17.42 21.99
CA THR A 118 42.65 -18.69 22.03
C THR A 118 43.48 -18.73 20.75
N LYS A 119 44.82 -18.67 20.90
CA LYS A 119 45.76 -18.73 19.79
C LYS A 119 45.40 -19.93 18.90
N GLN A 120 44.74 -19.68 17.78
CA GLN A 120 44.77 -20.59 16.64
C GLN A 120 45.69 -19.98 15.61
N ASN A 121 46.75 -20.74 15.36
CA ASN A 121 47.87 -20.44 14.51
C ASN A 121 47.46 -20.63 13.04
N ASN A 122 47.68 -19.57 12.25
CA ASN A 122 47.92 -19.49 10.79
C ASN A 122 47.13 -20.35 9.79
N GLY A 123 46.59 -19.67 8.77
CA GLY A 123 46.24 -20.30 7.49
C GLY A 123 45.41 -19.44 6.54
N ASN A 124 46.01 -18.37 5.99
CA ASN A 124 45.75 -17.66 4.73
C ASN A 124 44.37 -17.67 4.01
N SER A 125 44.07 -16.46 3.50
CA SER A 125 43.34 -16.08 2.27
C SER A 125 41.87 -15.66 2.39
N SER A 126 41.63 -14.40 2.03
CA SER A 126 40.36 -13.68 1.90
C SER A 126 39.42 -14.31 0.86
N PRO A 127 38.14 -13.91 0.85
CA PRO A 127 37.80 -12.85 -0.10
C PRO A 127 36.90 -11.74 0.46
N THR A 128 37.12 -10.58 -0.14
CA THR A 128 36.37 -9.33 -0.07
C THR A 128 34.86 -9.51 -0.24
N THR A 129 34.08 -8.95 0.69
CA THR A 129 32.65 -8.62 0.46
C THR A 129 32.42 -7.16 0.81
N VAL A 130 32.13 -6.37 -0.22
CA VAL A 130 31.72 -4.96 -0.14
C VAL A 130 30.27 -4.92 0.36
N PHE A 131 29.99 -4.19 1.43
CA PHE A 131 28.63 -3.84 1.84
C PHE A 131 28.25 -2.46 1.29
N PRO A 132 27.02 -2.26 0.77
CA PRO A 132 26.62 -1.01 0.15
C PRO A 132 26.34 0.09 1.19
N ALA A 133 26.46 1.33 0.72
CA ALA A 133 26.33 2.57 1.50
C ALA A 133 25.02 2.64 2.30
N ARG A 134 25.13 2.97 3.59
CA ARG A 134 24.01 3.16 4.51
C ARG A 134 23.46 4.58 4.36
N GLU A 135 22.19 4.70 3.99
CA GLU A 135 21.43 5.96 4.02
C GLU A 135 21.47 6.65 5.40
N PRO A 136 21.38 8.00 5.46
CA PRO A 136 21.55 8.75 6.69
C PRO A 136 20.42 8.50 7.68
N ARG A 137 20.78 8.11 8.91
CA ARG A 137 19.86 7.97 10.05
C ARG A 137 19.22 9.32 10.38
N ALA A 138 17.90 9.30 10.58
CA ALA A 138 17.16 10.40 11.20
C ALA A 138 17.81 10.83 12.53
N SER A 139 17.85 12.13 12.78
CA SER A 139 18.51 12.71 13.95
C SER A 139 17.79 12.31 15.25
N LEU A 140 18.55 12.17 16.34
CA LEU A 140 18.04 11.87 17.69
C LEU A 140 16.93 12.83 18.16
N SER A 141 16.81 14.01 17.53
CA SER A 141 15.76 15.00 17.75
C SER A 141 14.36 14.44 17.48
N ASP A 142 14.24 13.50 16.55
CA ASP A 142 12.94 13.00 16.08
C ASP A 142 12.33 11.98 17.06
N THR A 143 13.16 11.13 17.65
CA THR A 143 12.74 10.10 18.62
C THR A 143 12.14 10.71 19.88
N ARG A 144 12.65 11.87 20.32
CA ARG A 144 12.13 12.59 21.49
C ARG A 144 10.75 13.22 21.23
N ARG A 145 10.48 13.67 20.00
CA ARG A 145 9.16 14.17 19.59
C ARG A 145 8.11 13.06 19.53
N TYR A 146 8.49 11.86 19.10
CA TYR A 146 7.59 10.69 19.13
C TYR A 146 7.16 10.33 20.56
N PHE A 147 8.05 10.49 21.54
CA PHE A 147 7.76 10.15 22.94
C PHE A 147 6.76 11.11 23.59
N LEU A 148 6.94 12.43 23.40
CA LEU A 148 6.02 13.45 23.96
C LEU A 148 4.62 13.40 23.34
N ARG A 149 4.50 12.94 22.08
CA ARG A 149 3.20 12.82 21.41
C ARG A 149 2.41 11.58 21.87
N ARG A 150 3.08 10.55 22.41
CA ARG A 150 2.45 9.27 22.83
C ARG A 150 2.03 9.25 24.31
N PHE A 151 2.63 10.09 25.16
CA PHE A 151 2.33 10.14 26.60
C PHE A 151 2.24 11.60 27.11
N PRO A 152 1.08 12.26 27.00
CA PRO A 152 0.91 13.61 27.53
C PRO A 152 0.67 13.51 29.05
N GLY A 153 1.69 13.80 29.86
CA GLY A 153 1.49 13.87 31.31
C GLY A 153 2.71 13.62 32.20
N LYS A 154 3.84 13.14 31.67
CA LYS A 154 5.06 12.93 32.47
C LYS A 154 6.02 14.10 32.25
N GLY A 155 5.71 15.25 32.86
CA GLY A 155 6.47 16.48 32.69
C GLY A 155 6.49 17.42 33.89
N GLN A 156 6.19 16.94 35.09
CA GLN A 156 6.35 17.70 36.34
C GLN A 156 6.66 16.74 37.49
N CYS A 157 7.95 16.59 37.78
CA CYS A 157 8.56 16.31 39.08
C CYS A 157 9.97 16.91 39.01
#